data_AF-J9DAV9-F1
#
_entry.id   AF-J9DAV9-F1
#
_cell.length_a   1.000
_cell.length_b   1.000
_cell.length_c   1.000
_cell.angle_alpha   90.00
_cell.angle_beta   90.00
_cell.angle_gamma   90.00
#
_symmetry.space_group_name_H-M   'P 1'
#
loop_
_entity.id
_entity.type
_entity.pdbx_description
1 polymer ?
#
loop_
_entity_poly.entity_id
_entity_poly.type
_entity_poly.pdbx_seq_one_letter_code
_entity_poly.pdbx_strand_id
1 'polypeptide(L)'
;MDDETLKETANKIAAVRKTYTSTGMKINETIDLTQKLFSKNIFLVRPVVTTDLVNFYRQKIEEIQKNGTEAVESLVENYVNEVEEDVKDALKHGKRKRYNKRTRFILESFYAKERYPTDQDRINIALACNLTPKQVGYWFTNKRNKYKK
;
A
#
# COMPACT_ATOMS: atom_id res chain seq x y z
N MET A 1 6.39 -8.48 19.59
CA MET A 1 6.66 -7.60 18.45
C MET A 1 6.37 -6.20 18.90
N ASP A 2 7.40 -5.40 18.87
CA ASP A 2 7.62 -4.31 19.80
C ASP A 2 7.63 -3.06 18.91
N ASP A 3 7.16 -1.91 19.38
CA ASP A 3 6.99 -0.73 18.52
C ASP A 3 8.32 -0.29 17.87
N GLU A 4 9.43 -0.57 18.56
CA GLU A 4 10.79 -0.35 18.10
C GLU A 4 11.24 -1.32 17.00
N THR A 5 10.92 -2.62 17.12
CA THR A 5 11.25 -3.62 16.09
C THR A 5 10.41 -3.42 14.82
N LEU A 6 9.17 -2.97 14.94
CA LEU A 6 8.33 -2.58 13.79
C LEU A 6 8.88 -1.34 13.08
N LYS A 7 9.32 -0.32 13.83
CA LYS A 7 9.91 0.91 13.28
C LYS A 7 11.24 0.62 12.58
N GLU A 8 12.07 -0.24 13.16
CA GLU A 8 13.32 -0.66 12.55
C GLU A 8 13.10 -1.45 11.25
N THR A 9 12.13 -2.35 11.24
CA THR A 9 11.77 -3.12 10.04
C THR A 9 11.24 -2.19 8.93
N ALA A 10 10.37 -1.23 9.29
CA ALA A 10 9.88 -0.24 8.34
C ALA A 10 11.01 0.63 7.74
N ASN A 11 11.99 1.02 8.56
CA ASN A 11 13.16 1.78 8.11
C ASN A 11 14.04 0.95 7.14
N LYS A 12 14.25 -0.34 7.43
CA LYS A 12 15.00 -1.25 6.55
C LYS A 12 14.28 -1.43 5.21
N ILE A 13 12.95 -1.62 5.21
CA ILE A 13 12.13 -1.71 3.99
C ILE A 13 12.23 -0.41 3.18
N ALA A 14 12.15 0.75 3.85
CA ALA A 14 12.28 2.05 3.19
C ALA A 14 13.66 2.24 2.54
N ALA A 15 14.73 1.79 3.21
CA ALA A 15 16.09 1.83 2.68
C ALA A 15 16.23 0.94 1.43
N VAL A 16 15.72 -0.30 1.47
CA VAL A 16 15.71 -1.21 0.32
C VAL A 16 14.96 -0.59 -0.86
N ARG A 17 13.77 -0.03 -0.61
CA ARG A 17 12.98 0.65 -1.64
C ARG A 17 13.74 1.81 -2.27
N LYS A 18 14.37 2.66 -1.45
CA LYS A 18 15.17 3.80 -1.92
C LYS A 18 16.32 3.34 -2.82
N THR A 19 17.05 2.31 -2.40
CA THR A 19 18.15 1.75 -3.19
C THR A 19 17.66 1.14 -4.50
N TYR A 20 16.61 0.33 -4.47
CA TYR A 20 16.02 -0.27 -5.67
C TYR A 20 15.58 0.80 -6.68
N THR A 21 14.83 1.80 -6.22
CA THR A 21 14.35 2.90 -7.08
C THR A 21 15.53 3.71 -7.64
N SER A 22 16.52 4.04 -6.82
CA SER A 22 17.70 4.81 -7.28
C SER A 22 18.51 4.04 -8.32
N THR A 23 18.73 2.75 -8.11
CA THR A 23 19.43 1.89 -9.09
C THR A 23 18.62 1.77 -10.38
N GLY A 24 17.30 1.57 -10.29
CA GLY A 24 16.43 1.54 -11.46
C GLY A 24 16.47 2.83 -12.28
N MET A 25 16.47 4.00 -11.62
CA MET A 25 16.62 5.29 -12.28
C MET A 25 17.94 5.40 -13.03
N LYS A 26 19.07 4.99 -12.43
CA LYS A 26 20.39 5.01 -13.08
C LYS A 26 20.46 4.10 -14.31
N ILE A 27 19.84 2.92 -14.23
CA ILE A 27 19.75 1.99 -15.38
C ILE A 27 18.98 2.66 -16.52
N ASN A 28 17.82 3.24 -16.22
CA ASN A 28 17.02 3.93 -17.23
C ASN A 28 17.76 5.11 -17.86
N GLU A 29 18.46 5.93 -17.06
CA GLU A 29 19.28 7.04 -17.54
C GLU A 29 20.41 6.57 -18.46
N THR A 30 21.04 5.44 -18.12
CA THR A 30 22.09 4.83 -18.96
C THR A 30 21.54 4.33 -20.29
N ILE A 31 20.35 3.70 -20.28
CA ILE A 31 19.65 3.26 -21.50
C ILE A 31 19.31 4.47 -22.38
N ASP A 32 18.76 5.53 -21.80
CA ASP A 32 18.41 6.77 -22.49
C ASP A 32 19.63 7.44 -23.15
N LEU A 33 20.74 7.53 -22.42
CA LEU A 33 21.99 8.08 -22.94
C LEU A 33 22.52 7.23 -24.11
N THR A 34 22.49 5.91 -23.95
CA THR A 34 22.92 4.97 -24.97
C THR A 34 22.06 5.13 -26.23
N GLN A 35 20.73 5.17 -26.09
CA GLN A 35 19.81 5.41 -27.20
C GLN A 35 20.09 6.75 -27.90
N LYS A 36 20.36 7.82 -27.15
CA LYS A 36 20.71 9.15 -27.70
C LYS A 36 22.03 9.12 -28.48
N LEU A 37 23.03 8.38 -28.00
CA LEU A 37 24.32 8.21 -28.69
C LEU A 37 24.17 7.41 -29.99
N PHE A 38 23.36 6.35 -29.97
CA PHE A 38 23.04 5.58 -31.18
C PHE A 38 22.27 6.42 -32.19
N SER A 39 21.26 7.18 -31.75
CA SER A 39 20.44 7.99 -32.64
C SER A 39 21.19 9.14 -33.32
N LYS A 40 22.23 9.70 -32.68
CA LYS A 40 23.12 10.69 -33.31
C LYS A 40 24.07 10.09 -34.36
N ASN A 41 24.35 8.78 -34.31
CA ASN A 41 25.27 8.09 -35.22
C ASN A 41 24.57 7.24 -36.31
N ILE A 42 23.24 7.37 -36.47
CA ILE A 42 22.41 6.57 -37.39
C ILE A 42 22.91 6.60 -38.84
N PHE A 43 23.56 7.67 -39.29
CA PHE A 43 24.03 7.80 -40.67
C PHE A 43 25.15 6.82 -41.07
N LEU A 44 25.80 6.14 -40.12
CA LEU A 44 26.91 5.21 -40.40
C LEU A 44 26.53 3.72 -40.31
N VAL A 45 25.38 3.38 -39.73
CA VAL A 45 24.92 1.99 -39.59
C VAL A 45 23.49 1.91 -40.07
N ARG A 46 23.25 1.20 -41.18
CA ARG A 46 21.91 0.71 -41.55
C ARG A 46 21.76 -0.71 -41.00
N PRO A 47 21.28 -0.88 -39.75
CA PRO A 47 21.02 -2.23 -39.25
C PRO A 47 19.89 -2.83 -40.08
N VAL A 48 20.17 -3.97 -40.73
CA VAL A 48 19.12 -4.78 -41.34
C VAL A 48 18.34 -5.43 -40.19
N VAL A 49 17.19 -4.86 -39.87
CA VAL A 49 16.29 -5.44 -38.86
C VAL A 49 15.61 -6.65 -39.51
N THR A 50 16.05 -7.84 -39.13
CA THR A 50 15.46 -9.09 -39.62
C THR A 50 14.10 -9.33 -38.98
N THR A 51 13.22 -10.05 -39.68
CA THR A 51 11.92 -10.48 -39.15
C THR A 51 12.07 -11.27 -37.85
N ASP A 52 13.10 -12.10 -37.75
CA ASP A 52 13.40 -12.89 -36.54
C ASP A 52 13.69 -12.01 -35.33
N LEU A 53 14.43 -10.91 -35.53
CA LEU A 53 14.73 -9.96 -34.46
C LEU A 53 13.47 -9.21 -33.99
N VAL A 54 12.60 -8.81 -34.93
CA VAL A 54 11.31 -8.19 -34.59
C VAL A 54 10.42 -9.15 -33.81
N ASN A 55 10.36 -10.41 -34.23
CA ASN A 55 9.58 -11.45 -33.56
C ASN A 55 10.12 -11.73 -32.16
N PHE A 56 11.44 -11.80 -32.00
CA PHE A 56 12.08 -11.96 -30.70
C PHE A 56 11.71 -10.83 -29.72
N TYR A 57 11.82 -9.57 -30.15
CA TYR A 57 11.45 -8.44 -29.28
C TYR A 57 9.96 -8.39 -28.98
N ARG A 58 9.10 -8.74 -29.96
CA ARG A 58 7.66 -8.84 -29.74
C ARG A 58 7.34 -9.88 -28.66
N GLN A 59 7.93 -11.08 -28.78
CA GLN A 59 7.76 -12.14 -27.80
C GLN A 59 8.23 -11.70 -26.39
N LYS A 60 9.36 -10.98 -26.31
CA LYS A 60 9.84 -10.45 -25.03
C LYS A 60 8.93 -9.40 -24.42
N ILE A 61 8.33 -8.53 -25.23
CA ILE A 61 7.34 -7.56 -24.75
C ILE A 61 6.10 -8.28 -24.22
N GLU A 62 5.60 -9.27 -24.93
CA GLU A 62 4.44 -10.08 -24.51
C GLU A 62 4.72 -10.83 -23.21
N GLU A 63 5.92 -11.40 -23.04
CA GLU A 63 6.35 -12.06 -21.80
C GLU A 63 6.34 -11.09 -20.61
N ILE A 64 6.91 -9.89 -20.77
CA ILE A 64 6.94 -8.87 -19.72
C ILE A 64 5.52 -8.45 -19.33
N GLN A 65 4.65 -8.24 -20.32
CA GLN A 65 3.26 -7.86 -20.09
C GLN A 65 2.50 -8.95 -19.31
N LYS A 66 2.64 -10.21 -19.75
CA LYS A 66 2.00 -11.36 -19.11
C LYS A 66 2.45 -11.52 -17.66
N ASN A 67 3.75 -11.46 -17.40
CA ASN A 67 4.29 -11.56 -16.04
C ASN A 67 3.78 -10.42 -15.14
N GLY A 68 3.65 -9.21 -15.69
CA GLY A 68 3.07 -8.07 -14.99
C GLY A 68 1.61 -8.29 -14.62
N THR A 69 0.80 -8.79 -15.56
CA THR A 69 -0.62 -9.07 -15.29
C THR A 69 -0.82 -10.17 -14.26
N GLU A 70 -0.05 -11.27 -14.33
CA GLU A 70 -0.13 -12.39 -13.39
C GLU A 70 0.26 -11.95 -11.96
N ALA A 71 1.28 -11.09 -11.83
CA ALA A 71 1.67 -10.55 -10.52
C ALA A 71 0.58 -9.68 -9.90
N VAL A 72 -0.09 -8.85 -10.70
CA VAL A 72 -1.20 -8.02 -10.22
C VAL A 72 -2.40 -8.89 -9.86
N GLU A 73 -2.73 -9.88 -10.68
CA GLU A 73 -3.81 -10.84 -10.43
C GLU A 73 -3.61 -11.57 -9.10
N SER A 74 -2.42 -12.12 -8.87
CA SER A 74 -2.08 -12.78 -7.61
C SER A 74 -2.19 -11.84 -6.40
N LEU A 75 -1.76 -10.58 -6.53
CA LEU A 75 -1.89 -9.60 -5.44
C LEU A 75 -3.34 -9.28 -5.11
N VAL A 76 -4.18 -9.13 -6.13
CA VAL A 76 -5.62 -8.88 -5.94
C VAL A 76 -6.28 -10.09 -5.31
N GLU A 77 -5.99 -11.29 -5.79
CA GLU A 77 -6.56 -12.54 -5.24
C GLU A 77 -6.17 -12.73 -3.78
N ASN A 78 -4.91 -12.49 -3.41
CA ASN A 78 -4.47 -12.51 -2.02
C ASN A 78 -5.25 -11.51 -1.16
N TYR A 79 -5.43 -10.27 -1.63
CA TYR A 79 -6.18 -9.26 -0.89
C TYR A 79 -7.67 -9.64 -0.72
N VAL A 80 -8.30 -10.17 -1.77
CA VAL A 80 -9.69 -10.64 -1.70
C VAL A 80 -9.82 -11.77 -0.68
N ASN A 81 -8.89 -12.72 -0.68
CA ASN A 81 -8.87 -13.83 0.28
C ASN A 81 -8.68 -13.35 1.72
N GLU A 82 -7.78 -12.40 1.98
CA GLU A 82 -7.60 -11.78 3.30
C GLU A 82 -8.88 -11.10 3.79
N VAL A 83 -9.55 -10.34 2.92
CA VAL A 83 -10.83 -9.68 3.26
C VAL A 83 -11.93 -10.69 3.52
N GLU A 84 -12.01 -11.76 2.72
CA GLU A 84 -12.99 -12.83 2.95
C GLU A 84 -12.78 -13.55 4.28
N GLU A 85 -11.53 -13.86 4.65
CA GLU A 85 -11.18 -14.44 5.94
C GLU A 85 -11.61 -13.53 7.09
N ASP A 86 -11.28 -12.23 7.00
CA ASP A 86 -11.67 -11.23 8.00
C ASP A 86 -13.20 -11.12 8.17
N VAL A 87 -13.95 -11.21 7.06
CA VAL A 87 -15.42 -11.20 7.07
C VAL A 87 -15.96 -12.50 7.69
N LYS A 88 -15.43 -13.66 7.32
CA LYS A 88 -15.83 -14.96 7.88
C LYS A 88 -15.55 -15.02 9.39
N ASP A 89 -14.42 -14.49 9.83
CA ASP A 89 -14.07 -14.39 11.24
C ASP A 89 -14.97 -13.43 12.02
N ALA A 90 -15.34 -12.29 11.42
CA ALA A 90 -16.29 -11.35 12.00
C ALA A 90 -17.69 -11.95 12.16
N LEU A 91 -18.12 -12.80 11.22
CA LEU A 91 -19.41 -13.50 11.27
C LEU A 91 -19.43 -14.64 12.30
N LYS A 92 -18.34 -15.40 12.43
CA LYS A 92 -18.23 -16.50 13.40
C LYS A 92 -18.12 -16.01 14.84
N HIS A 93 -17.44 -14.89 15.07
CA HIS A 93 -17.18 -14.36 16.41
C HIS A 93 -18.11 -13.19 16.73
N GLY A 94 -19.42 -13.44 16.90
CA GLY A 94 -20.40 -12.50 17.45
C GLY A 94 -20.09 -11.93 18.86
N LYS A 95 -18.84 -12.02 19.33
CA LYS A 95 -18.30 -11.36 20.50
C LYS A 95 -17.78 -9.98 20.12
N ARG A 96 -18.23 -8.95 20.87
CA ARG A 96 -17.73 -7.57 20.79
C ARG A 96 -16.19 -7.54 20.68
N LYS A 97 -15.66 -7.33 19.48
CA LYS A 97 -14.21 -7.26 19.24
C LYS A 97 -13.68 -6.05 20.00
N ARG A 98 -12.78 -6.30 20.96
CA ARG A 98 -12.14 -5.25 21.75
C ARG A 98 -11.26 -4.45 20.79
N TYR A 99 -11.41 -3.12 20.78
CA TYR A 99 -10.54 -2.26 19.96
C TYR A 99 -9.07 -2.56 20.24
N ASN A 100 -8.27 -2.67 19.18
CA ASN A 100 -6.83 -2.88 19.28
C ASN A 100 -6.16 -1.71 20.05
N LYS A 101 -4.91 -1.92 20.50
CA LYS A 101 -4.21 -0.94 21.35
C LYS A 101 -4.05 0.42 20.66
N ARG A 102 -3.73 0.42 19.35
CA ARG A 102 -3.55 1.62 18.53
C ARG A 102 -4.84 2.42 18.38
N THR A 103 -5.93 1.76 18.00
CA THR A 103 -7.27 2.36 17.89
C THR A 103 -7.71 2.95 19.23
N ARG A 104 -7.49 2.27 20.36
CA ARG A 104 -7.79 2.84 21.68
C ARG A 104 -6.96 4.08 21.96
N PHE A 105 -5.64 4.03 21.71
CA PHE A 105 -4.75 5.17 21.92
C PHE A 105 -5.19 6.39 21.10
N ILE A 106 -5.53 6.20 19.82
CA ILE A 106 -6.01 7.28 18.95
C ILE A 106 -7.33 7.86 19.48
N LEU A 107 -8.31 7.00 19.78
CA LEU A 107 -9.60 7.41 20.34
C LEU A 107 -9.44 8.20 21.65
N GLU A 108 -8.54 7.76 22.54
CA GLU A 108 -8.26 8.44 23.81
C GLU A 108 -7.53 9.77 23.61
N SER A 109 -6.61 9.85 22.64
CA SER A 109 -5.91 11.08 22.29
C SER A 109 -6.85 12.14 21.73
N PHE A 110 -7.82 11.74 20.90
CA PHE A 110 -8.87 12.66 20.43
C PHE A 110 -9.81 13.07 21.56
N TYR A 111 -10.21 12.12 22.42
CA TYR A 111 -11.08 12.40 23.57
C TYR A 111 -10.46 13.38 24.57
N ALA A 112 -9.14 13.33 24.75
CA ALA A 112 -8.41 14.27 25.60
C ALA A 112 -8.44 15.70 25.05
N LYS A 113 -8.55 15.87 23.73
CA LYS A 113 -8.64 17.17 23.06
C LYS A 113 -10.07 17.69 23.01
N GLU A 114 -11.01 16.85 22.59
CA GLU A 114 -12.43 17.19 22.43
C GLU A 114 -13.30 16.00 22.84
N ARG A 115 -14.23 16.21 23.78
CA ARG A 115 -15.12 15.15 24.31
C ARG A 115 -16.43 15.00 23.51
N TYR A 116 -16.74 15.99 22.68
CA TYR A 116 -17.94 16.06 21.85
C TYR A 116 -17.56 16.33 20.38
N PRO A 117 -17.02 15.32 19.68
CA PRO A 117 -16.61 15.50 18.29
C PRO A 117 -17.82 15.79 17.40
N THR A 118 -17.63 16.74 16.48
CA THR A 118 -18.58 17.06 15.40
C THR A 118 -18.69 15.89 14.43
N ASP A 119 -19.66 15.92 13.51
CA ASP A 119 -19.80 14.84 12.51
C ASP A 119 -18.57 14.75 11.60
N GLN A 120 -17.96 15.89 11.25
CA GLN A 120 -16.71 15.91 10.49
C GLN A 120 -15.56 15.30 11.29
N ASP A 121 -15.44 15.61 12.58
CA ASP A 121 -14.41 15.01 13.43
C ASP A 121 -14.61 13.49 13.56
N ARG A 122 -15.86 13.02 13.65
CA ARG A 122 -16.17 11.59 13.70
C ARG A 122 -15.74 10.87 12.43
N ILE A 123 -15.91 11.49 11.26
CA ILE A 123 -15.44 10.94 9.98
C ILE A 123 -13.90 10.87 9.98
N ASN A 124 -13.23 11.94 10.40
CA ASN A 124 -11.76 11.97 10.46
C ASN A 124 -11.19 10.91 11.42
N ILE A 125 -11.80 10.77 12.60
CA ILE A 125 -11.42 9.76 13.60
C ILE A 125 -11.71 8.34 13.09
N ALA A 126 -12.84 8.14 12.41
CA ALA A 126 -13.24 6.87 11.80
C ALA A 126 -12.19 6.40 10.79
N LEU A 127 -11.75 7.29 9.89
CA LEU A 127 -10.68 7.01 8.93
C LEU A 127 -9.36 6.67 9.63
N ALA A 128 -8.97 7.43 10.66
CA ALA A 128 -7.73 7.17 11.39
C ALA A 128 -7.73 5.84 12.19
N CYS A 129 -8.91 5.36 12.58
CA CYS A 129 -9.09 4.19 13.44
C CYS A 129 -9.53 2.93 12.69
N ASN A 130 -9.82 3.03 11.40
CA ASN A 130 -10.54 2.03 10.60
C ASN A 130 -11.86 1.58 11.27
N LEU A 131 -12.65 2.57 11.68
CA LEU A 131 -13.97 2.38 12.30
C LEU A 131 -15.04 3.08 11.47
N THR A 132 -16.31 2.74 11.70
CA THR A 132 -17.42 3.55 11.18
C THR A 132 -17.65 4.79 12.04
N PRO A 133 -18.11 5.92 11.47
CA PRO A 133 -18.45 7.13 12.25
C PRO A 133 -19.46 6.84 13.37
N LYS A 134 -20.38 5.89 13.14
CA LYS A 134 -21.35 5.41 14.13
C LYS A 134 -20.68 4.71 15.33
N GLN A 135 -19.70 3.84 15.09
CA GLN A 135 -18.92 3.20 16.15
C GLN A 135 -18.10 4.21 16.97
N VAL A 136 -17.54 5.23 16.30
CA VAL A 136 -16.86 6.34 16.98
C VAL A 136 -17.86 7.08 17.88
N GLY A 137 -19.04 7.44 17.38
CA GLY A 137 -20.09 8.08 18.18
C GLY A 137 -20.50 7.27 19.42
N TYR A 138 -20.66 5.94 19.28
CA TYR A 138 -20.93 5.05 20.41
C TYR A 138 -19.78 4.99 21.41
N TRP A 139 -18.54 4.95 20.93
CA TRP A 139 -17.38 4.93 21.82
C TRP A 139 -17.29 6.21 22.66
N PHE A 140 -17.44 7.38 22.04
CA PHE A 140 -17.43 8.67 22.76
C PHE A 140 -18.57 8.76 23.79
N THR A 141 -19.76 8.28 23.43
CA THR A 141 -20.91 8.22 24.34
C THR A 141 -20.64 7.31 25.54
N ASN A 142 -20.11 6.11 25.30
CA ASN A 142 -19.76 5.16 26.36
C ASN A 142 -18.62 5.69 27.25
N LYS A 143 -17.61 6.36 26.67
CA LYS A 143 -16.50 6.96 27.41
C LYS A 143 -16.99 8.08 28.33
N ARG A 144 -17.90 8.94 27.87
CA ARG A 144 -18.54 9.97 28.70
C ARG A 144 -19.35 9.36 29.85
N ASN A 145 -20.15 8.34 29.57
CA ASN A 145 -20.96 7.66 30.60
C ASN A 145 -20.08 6.99 31.66
N LYS A 146 -18.91 6.46 31.26
CA LYS A 146 -17.94 5.89 32.20
C LYS A 146 -17.21 6.95 33.03
N TYR A 147 -17.02 8.17 32.51
CA TYR A 147 -16.41 9.27 33.25
C TYR A 147 -17.38 9.90 34.28
N LYS A 148 -18.68 9.77 34.06
CA LYS A 148 -19.73 10.23 34.99
C LYS A 148 -20.02 9.26 36.14
N LYS A 149 -19.55 8.01 36.05
CA LYS A 149 -19.61 7.00 37.10
C LYS A 149 -18.31 7.02 37.90
#